data_AF-A0A7G8DFR5-F1
#
_entry.id   AF-A0A7G8DFR5-F1
#
_cell.length_a   1.000
_cell.length_b   1.000
_cell.length_c   1.000
_cell.angle_alpha   90.00
_cell.angle_beta   90.00
_cell.angle_gamma   90.00
#
_symmetry.space_group_name_H-M   'P 1'
#
loop_
_entity.id
_entity.type
_entity.pdbx_description
1 polymer ?
#
loop_
_entity_poly.entity_id
_entity_poly.type
_entity_poly.pdbx_seq_one_letter_code
_entity_poly.pdbx_strand_id
1 'polypeptide(L)'
;MSVDHGHYNQQNPSEKPIVLSVVPGMTVIVRHDYLTCEKSDKDWWMGQVIYCGGAARDPSIRNLIQIADVDSGMIRWVNAALVTHILPRESVQ
;
A
#
# COMPACT_ATOMS: atom_id res chain seq x y z
N MET A 1 18.02 16.61 25.75
CA MET A 1 17.05 15.62 25.26
C MET A 1 16.16 16.33 24.27
N SER A 2 16.24 16.02 22.96
CA SER A 2 15.41 16.66 21.94
C SER A 2 14.10 15.88 21.83
N VAL A 3 12.97 16.59 21.82
CA VAL A 3 11.64 16.04 21.55
C VAL A 3 11.32 16.26 20.08
N ASP A 4 11.17 15.17 19.32
CA ASP A 4 10.82 15.22 17.90
C ASP A 4 9.34 15.55 17.72
N HIS A 5 9.05 16.61 16.98
CA HIS A 5 7.71 16.97 16.52
C HIS A 5 7.53 16.51 15.06
N GLY A 6 7.48 15.19 14.86
CA GLY A 6 7.00 14.63 13.61
C GLY A 6 5.48 14.79 13.54
N HIS A 7 4.99 15.74 12.73
CA HIS A 7 3.56 15.88 12.47
C HIS A 7 3.06 14.64 11.71
N TYR A 8 2.58 13.63 12.44
CA TYR A 8 1.78 12.56 11.85
C TYR A 8 0.45 13.15 11.42
N ASN A 9 0.20 13.17 10.12
CA ASN A 9 -1.07 13.55 9.55
C ASN A 9 -2.14 12.61 10.16
N GLN A 10 -3.01 13.16 11.01
CA GLN A 10 -4.01 12.39 11.76
C GLN A 10 -5.01 11.78 10.76
N GLN A 11 -4.82 10.51 10.42
CA GLN A 11 -5.84 9.72 9.76
C GLN A 11 -7.07 9.66 10.68
N ASN A 12 -8.22 10.08 10.17
CA ASN A 12 -9.49 10.06 10.90
C ASN A 12 -9.78 8.62 11.41
N PRO A 13 -9.94 8.39 12.72
CA PRO A 13 -10.07 7.05 13.28
C PRO A 13 -11.39 6.34 12.95
N SER A 14 -12.36 7.02 12.30
CA SER A 14 -13.65 6.43 11.93
C SER A 14 -13.70 5.86 10.51
N GLU A 15 -12.65 6.03 9.71
CA GLU A 15 -12.56 5.43 8.38
C GLU A 15 -11.78 4.12 8.52
N LYS A 16 -12.50 2.99 8.47
CA LYS A 16 -11.88 1.66 8.54
C LYS A 16 -10.73 1.64 7.51
N PRO A 17 -9.47 1.37 7.90
CA PRO A 17 -8.36 1.46 6.96
C PRO A 17 -8.64 0.60 5.74
N ILE A 18 -8.69 1.21 4.55
CA ILE A 18 -8.94 0.54 3.25
C ILE A 18 -8.10 -0.74 3.13
N VAL A 19 -6.90 -0.68 3.69
CA VAL A 19 -5.92 -1.75 3.86
C VAL A 19 -6.48 -3.08 4.37
N LEU A 20 -7.43 -3.07 5.32
CA LEU A 20 -8.02 -4.28 5.89
C LEU A 20 -8.91 -5.05 4.90
N SER A 21 -9.31 -4.42 3.79
CA SER A 21 -10.18 -5.01 2.78
C SER A 21 -9.45 -5.49 1.52
N VAL A 22 -8.15 -5.22 1.41
CA VAL A 22 -7.34 -5.63 0.26
C VAL A 22 -7.16 -7.15 0.25
N VAL A 23 -7.40 -7.78 -0.91
CA VAL A 23 -7.17 -9.21 -1.15
C VAL A 23 -6.42 -9.45 -2.46
N PRO A 24 -5.74 -10.60 -2.62
CA PRO A 24 -5.11 -10.98 -3.88
C PRO A 24 -6.02 -10.88 -5.10
N GLY A 25 -5.46 -10.35 -6.19
CA GLY A 25 -6.11 -10.09 -7.47
C GLY A 25 -7.02 -8.85 -7.50
N MET A 26 -6.94 -7.97 -6.50
CA MET A 26 -7.47 -6.61 -6.61
C MET A 26 -6.45 -5.69 -7.29
N THR A 27 -6.94 -4.65 -7.94
CA THR A 27 -6.10 -3.58 -8.49
C THR A 27 -6.13 -2.41 -7.52
N VAL A 28 -4.98 -1.82 -7.23
CA VAL A 28 -4.83 -0.76 -6.23
C VAL A 28 -3.99 0.40 -6.76
N ILE A 29 -4.19 1.58 -6.18
CA ILE A 29 -3.33 2.74 -6.39
C ILE A 29 -2.39 2.89 -5.19
N VAL A 30 -1.10 2.87 -5.49
CA VAL A 30 -0.03 2.94 -4.50
C VAL A 30 0.68 4.28 -4.63
N ARG A 31 0.81 5.00 -3.52
CA ARG A 31 1.66 6.21 -3.48
C ARG A 31 3.13 5.82 -3.53
N HIS A 32 3.95 6.61 -4.21
CA HIS A 32 5.39 6.41 -4.20
C HIS A 32 5.95 6.51 -2.78
N ASP A 33 6.83 5.57 -2.44
CA ASP A 33 7.53 5.59 -1.16
C ASP A 33 8.83 6.38 -1.33
N TYR A 34 8.85 7.63 -0.89
CA TYR A 34 10.06 8.46 -0.97
C TYR A 34 11.20 7.96 -0.04
N LEU A 35 10.93 6.98 0.83
CA LEU A 35 11.96 6.34 1.64
C LEU A 35 12.72 5.26 0.85
N THR A 36 12.17 4.75 -0.24
CA THR A 36 12.96 3.94 -1.16
C THR A 36 13.88 4.90 -1.90
N CYS A 37 15.18 4.61 -1.92
CA CYS A 37 16.17 5.42 -2.64
C CYS A 37 16.01 5.32 -4.18
N GLU A 38 14.85 4.85 -4.65
CA GLU A 38 14.46 4.83 -6.04
C GLU A 38 13.91 6.20 -6.43
N LYS A 39 14.61 6.84 -7.36
CA LYS A 39 14.08 8.00 -8.07
C LYS A 39 12.93 7.52 -8.95
N SER A 40 11.70 7.83 -8.56
CA SER A 40 10.52 7.69 -9.41
C SER A 40 10.10 9.08 -9.87
N ASP A 41 9.87 9.23 -11.17
CA ASP A 41 9.26 10.44 -11.74
C ASP A 41 7.74 10.47 -11.52
N LYS A 42 7.17 9.45 -10.86
CA LYS A 42 5.73 9.30 -10.59
C LYS A 42 5.45 9.32 -9.10
N ASP A 43 4.49 10.14 -8.67
CA ASP A 43 4.02 10.22 -7.28
C ASP A 43 3.12 9.04 -6.86
N TRP A 44 2.62 8.27 -7.84
CA TRP A 44 1.79 7.09 -7.63
C TRP A 44 1.94 6.12 -8.80
N TRP A 45 1.56 4.87 -8.56
CA TRP A 45 1.51 3.82 -9.56
C TRP A 45 0.35 2.87 -9.29
N MET A 46 -0.08 2.18 -10.35
CA MET A 46 -1.13 1.17 -10.27
C MET A 46 -0.51 -0.21 -10.10
N GLY A 47 -1.07 -1.01 -9.19
CA GLY A 47 -0.55 -2.32 -8.91
C GLY A 47 -1.61 -3.40 -8.76
N GLN A 48 -1.25 -4.63 -9.13
CA GLN A 48 -2.04 -5.83 -8.88
C GLN A 48 -1.56 -6.47 -7.58
N VAL A 49 -2.48 -6.71 -6.64
CA VAL A 49 -2.17 -7.37 -5.37
C VAL A 49 -1.91 -8.86 -5.63
N ILE A 50 -0.75 -9.35 -5.21
CA ILE A 50 -0.37 -10.77 -5.31
C ILE A 50 -0.60 -11.48 -3.99
N TYR A 51 -0.15 -10.87 -2.89
CA TYR A 51 -0.17 -11.49 -1.58
C TYR A 51 -0.30 -10.45 -0.46
N CYS A 52 -1.07 -10.77 0.58
CA CYS A 52 -1.21 -9.93 1.76
C CYS A 52 -0.50 -10.60 2.94
N GLY A 53 0.65 -10.06 3.34
CA GLY A 53 1.48 -10.57 4.41
C GLY A 53 1.31 -9.79 5.72
N GLY A 54 1.49 -10.49 6.83
CA GLY A 54 1.63 -9.86 8.14
C GLY A 54 3.06 -9.40 8.42
N ALA A 55 3.24 -8.50 9.39
CA ALA A 55 4.57 -8.11 9.85
C ALA A 55 5.32 -9.32 10.44
N ALA A 56 6.63 -9.39 10.26
CA ALA A 56 7.44 -10.51 10.79
C ALA A 56 7.31 -10.69 12.32
N ARG A 57 7.06 -9.59 13.05
CA ARG A 57 6.86 -9.61 14.51
C ARG A 57 5.45 -9.99 14.92
N ASP A 58 4.47 -9.75 14.06
CA ASP A 58 3.07 -10.10 14.29
C ASP A 58 2.36 -10.36 12.95
N PRO A 59 2.21 -11.64 12.56
CA PRO A 59 1.54 -12.03 11.33
C PRO A 59 0.06 -11.59 11.24
N SER A 60 -0.57 -11.25 12.37
CA SER A 60 -1.96 -10.75 12.38
C SER A 60 -2.07 -9.31 11.89
N ILE A 61 -0.96 -8.55 11.92
CA ILE A 61 -0.91 -7.16 11.49
C ILE A 61 -0.52 -7.10 10.00
N ARG A 62 -1.50 -6.94 9.12
CA ARG A 62 -1.35 -6.86 7.65
C ARG A 62 -0.72 -5.54 7.20
N ASN A 63 0.57 -5.37 7.47
CA ASN A 63 1.31 -4.15 7.16
C ASN A 63 2.10 -4.21 5.85
N LEU A 64 2.23 -5.38 5.22
CA LEU A 64 3.00 -5.55 3.99
C LEU A 64 2.18 -6.29 2.94
N ILE A 65 2.12 -5.71 1.75
CA ILE A 65 1.39 -6.26 0.61
C ILE A 65 2.39 -6.44 -0.52
N GLN A 66 2.41 -7.62 -1.11
CA GLN A 66 3.15 -7.87 -2.33
C GLN A 66 2.31 -7.42 -3.52
N ILE A 67 2.83 -6.49 -4.31
CA ILE A 67 2.12 -5.84 -5.41
C ILE A 67 3.02 -5.88 -6.65
N ALA A 68 2.45 -6.30 -7.78
CA ALA A 68 3.06 -6.15 -9.10
C ALA A 68 2.66 -4.82 -9.71
N ASP A 69 3.64 -4.02 -10.11
CA ASP A 69 3.43 -2.80 -10.89
C ASP A 69 2.82 -3.15 -12.26
N VAL A 70 1.73 -2.48 -12.65
CA VAL A 70 0.98 -2.79 -13.88
C VAL A 70 1.77 -2.41 -15.14
N ASP A 71 2.60 -1.37 -15.08
CA ASP A 71 3.34 -0.88 -16.24
C ASP A 71 4.59 -1.74 -16.51
N SER A 72 5.30 -2.13 -15.46
CA SER A 72 6.61 -2.78 -15.53
C SER A 72 6.62 -4.26 -15.19
N GLY A 73 5.57 -4.75 -14.53
CA GLY A 73 5.51 -6.10 -13.96
C GLY A 73 6.42 -6.31 -12.74
N MET A 74 7.12 -5.28 -12.25
CA MET A 74 8.02 -5.42 -11.10
C MET A 74 7.22 -5.72 -9.82
N ILE A 75 7.62 -6.76 -9.10
CA ILE A 75 6.99 -7.17 -7.85
C ILE A 75 7.73 -6.54 -6.67
N ARG A 76 6.99 -5.84 -5.80
CA ARG A 76 7.54 -5.14 -4.64
C ARG A 76 6.73 -5.45 -3.38
N TRP A 77 7.40 -5.43 -2.23
CA TRP A 77 6.72 -5.36 -0.95
C TRP A 77 6.42 -3.89 -0.64
N VAL A 78 5.15 -3.61 -0.40
CA VAL A 78 4.65 -2.26 -0.19
C VAL A 78 4.04 -2.17 1.21
N ASN A 79 4.38 -1.10 1.94
CA ASN A 79 3.68 -0.81 3.18
C ASN A 79 2.21 -0.56 2.86
N ALA A 80 1.34 -1.28 3.56
CA ALA A 80 -0.07 -1.28 3.30
C ALA A 80 -0.71 0.12 3.47
N ALA A 81 -0.12 1.01 4.30
CA ALA A 81 -0.51 2.42 4.43
C ALA A 81 -0.27 3.29 3.18
N LEU A 82 0.56 2.83 2.23
CA LEU A 82 0.78 3.50 0.94
C LEU A 82 -0.29 3.16 -0.10
N VAL A 83 -1.13 2.15 0.17
CA VAL A 83 -2.30 1.85 -0.65
C VAL A 83 -3.38 2.88 -0.35
N THR A 84 -3.70 3.69 -1.35
CA THR A 84 -4.64 4.80 -1.20
C THR A 84 -6.04 4.45 -1.70
N HIS A 85 -6.14 3.62 -2.73
CA HIS A 85 -7.42 3.27 -3.36
C HIS A 85 -7.41 1.81 -3.81
N ILE A 86 -8.58 1.16 -3.72
CA ILE A 86 -8.85 -0.15 -4.33
C ILE A 86 -9.80 0.10 -5.49
N LEU A 87 -9.44 -0.37 -6.67
CA LEU A 87 -10.29 -0.28 -7.84
C LEU A 87 -11.26 -1.47 -7.87
N PRO A 88 -12.55 -1.26 -8.19
CA PRO A 88 -13.50 -2.35 -8.34
C PRO A 88 -13.03 -3.29 -9.45
N ARG A 89 -13.23 -4.60 -9.24
CA ARG A 89 -13.10 -5.56 -10.34
C ARG A 89 -14.20 -5.26 -11.35
N GLU A 90 -13.83 -5.03 -12.60
CA GLU A 90 -14.81 -4.99 -13.67
C GLU A 90 -15.52 -6.33 -13.72
N SER A 91 -16.82 -6.33 -13.45
CA SER A 91 -17.67 -7.48 -13.71
C SER A 91 -17.86 -7.55 -15.21
N VAL A 92 -17.13 -8.46 -15.86
CA VAL A 92 -17.38 -8.79 -17.28
C VAL A 92 -18.80 -9.34 -17.36
N GLN A 93 -19.66 -8.62 -18.07
CA GLN A 93 -21.08 -8.93 -18.29
C GLN A 93 -21.25 -9.82 -19.51
#